data_AF-A0A933CPK2-F1
#
_entry.id   AF-A0A933CPK2-F1
#
_cell.length_a   1.000
_cell.length_b   1.000
_cell.length_c   1.000
_cell.angle_alpha   90.00
_cell.angle_beta   90.00
_cell.angle_gamma   90.00
#
_symmetry.space_group_name_H-M   'P 1'
#
loop_
_entity.id
_entity.type
_entity.pdbx_description
1 polymer ?
#
loop_
_entity_poly.entity_id
_entity_poly.type
_entity_poly.pdbx_seq_one_letter_code
_entity_poly.pdbx_strand_id
1 'polypeptide(L)'
;MPKPNKKLRIIAYGFDALGFPVAGTPVSVGGNAQVQFLPLESHGALDQADGAIIPQGIFEKIDYHRSYAEVRVQKALLQGRQKQVFNMIEDGRWVCFLVGSIIDKIPQGDWHSQDIDDTDLCKRILNALEITKHKRQTIDGLTIFNTKRDEFRPYLKGYGVVNTAFELPYNREKQLQIIAESGGTAVAIEWTHRVFFLPFHTTKRDVVTLNLIATEVSGAILDYRQKRIGEVPAWLDEFKFATEDKLGSEIEALQKQIAEREGQIQAWKDYKAILSTSGDILKERVVVAILRGFFALEVDAPEEFREDAKILDEHTGEAIVFV
;
A
#
# COMPACT_ATOMS: atom_id res chain seq x y z
N MET A 1 3.07 -3.55 37.51
CA MET A 1 4.13 -2.62 37.08
C MET A 1 3.66 -1.92 35.82
N PRO A 2 3.66 -0.58 35.74
CA PRO A 2 3.35 0.11 34.48
C PRO A 2 4.40 -0.31 33.44
N LYS A 3 3.95 -0.75 32.26
CA LYS A 3 4.86 -1.06 31.14
C LYS A 3 5.70 0.20 30.87
N PRO A 4 7.03 0.09 30.67
CA PRO A 4 7.83 1.24 30.29
C PRO A 4 7.20 1.86 29.04
N ASN A 5 6.96 3.17 29.09
CA ASN A 5 6.29 3.92 28.05
C ASN A 5 7.12 3.80 26.77
N LYS A 6 6.77 2.84 25.90
CA LYS A 6 7.52 2.54 24.68
C LYS A 6 7.38 3.77 23.78
N LYS A 7 8.49 4.44 23.49
CA LYS A 7 8.49 5.58 22.55
C LYS A 7 8.01 5.09 21.20
N LEU A 8 7.07 5.83 20.61
CA LEU A 8 6.55 5.54 19.28
C LEU A 8 7.68 5.65 18.25
N ARG A 9 7.83 4.62 17.43
CA ARG A 9 8.82 4.58 16.36
C ARG A 9 8.19 5.05 15.06
N ILE A 10 8.73 6.10 14.47
CA ILE A 10 8.29 6.64 13.18
C ILE A 10 9.44 6.49 12.19
N ILE A 11 9.16 6.14 10.95
CA ILE A 11 10.17 6.06 9.90
C ILE A 11 9.95 7.15 8.86
N ALA A 12 10.97 7.97 8.61
CA ALA A 12 11.04 8.85 7.44
C ALA A 12 11.83 8.14 6.34
N TYR A 13 11.15 7.71 5.29
CA TYR A 13 11.68 6.77 4.29
C TYR A 13 11.95 7.46 2.95
N GLY A 14 13.12 7.22 2.36
CA GLY A 14 13.42 7.56 0.97
C GLY A 14 13.67 9.04 0.69
N PHE A 15 13.96 9.85 1.72
CA PHE A 15 14.27 11.28 1.54
C PHE A 15 15.58 11.52 0.77
N ASP A 16 16.48 10.54 0.72
CA ASP A 16 17.72 10.54 -0.07
C ASP A 16 17.43 10.60 -1.57
N ALA A 17 16.34 10.00 -2.02
CA ALA A 17 15.90 10.10 -3.42
C ALA A 17 15.50 11.53 -3.81
N LEU A 18 15.14 12.37 -2.83
CA LEU A 18 14.89 13.80 -3.03
C LEU A 18 16.15 14.66 -2.82
N GLY A 19 17.30 14.05 -2.56
CA GLY A 19 18.58 14.73 -2.35
C GLY A 19 18.87 15.14 -0.91
N PHE A 20 18.09 14.67 0.07
CA PHE A 20 18.42 14.93 1.48
C PHE A 20 19.51 13.99 2.01
N PRO A 21 20.36 14.45 2.93
CA PRO A 21 21.28 13.60 3.66
C PRO A 21 20.55 12.76 4.72
N VAL A 22 20.39 11.46 4.47
CA VAL A 22 19.65 10.51 5.32
C VAL A 22 20.52 9.85 6.41
N ALA A 23 21.83 10.14 6.43
CA ALA A 23 22.73 9.69 7.48
C ALA A 23 22.58 10.57 8.74
N GLY A 24 21.55 10.30 9.54
CA GLY A 24 21.24 11.09 10.73
C GLY A 24 20.93 10.24 11.96
N THR A 25 21.28 10.77 13.13
CA THR A 25 20.76 10.26 14.40
C THR A 25 19.23 10.43 14.43
N PRO A 26 18.48 9.46 14.95
CA PRO A 26 17.03 9.60 15.03
C PRO A 26 16.62 10.83 15.84
N VAL A 27 15.56 11.52 15.41
CA VAL A 27 15.10 12.78 16.01
C VAL A 27 13.95 12.51 16.97
N SER A 28 13.99 13.12 18.16
CA SER A 28 12.92 13.00 19.15
C SER A 28 11.79 13.99 18.86
N VAL A 29 10.54 13.51 18.91
CA VAL A 29 9.33 14.32 18.69
C VAL A 29 8.52 14.31 19.98
N GLY A 30 8.40 15.48 20.62
CA GLY A 30 7.57 15.66 21.83
C GLY A 30 7.92 14.73 23.01
N GLY A 31 9.12 14.16 23.04
CA GLY A 31 9.60 13.22 24.08
C GLY A 31 9.03 11.79 24.00
N ASN A 32 7.91 11.59 23.30
CA ASN A 32 7.15 10.33 23.27
C ASN A 32 7.30 9.56 21.95
N ALA A 33 7.91 10.16 20.92
CA ALA A 33 8.17 9.52 19.65
C ALA A 33 9.59 9.78 19.15
N GLN A 34 10.07 8.91 18.25
CA GLN A 34 11.38 9.02 17.63
C GLN A 34 11.27 8.72 16.13
N VAL A 35 11.77 9.64 15.30
CA VAL A 35 11.82 9.48 13.85
C VAL A 35 13.18 8.93 13.44
N GLN A 36 13.18 7.76 12.84
CA GLN A 36 14.34 7.15 12.21
C GLN A 36 14.32 7.42 10.70
N PHE A 37 15.46 7.83 10.16
CA PHE A 37 15.61 8.05 8.72
C PHE A 37 16.12 6.78 8.06
N LEU A 38 15.42 6.30 7.02
CA LEU A 38 15.83 5.14 6.23
C LEU A 38 15.99 5.54 4.76
N PRO A 39 17.12 5.19 4.12
CA PRO A 39 17.31 5.47 2.71
C PRO A 39 16.38 4.61 1.85
N LEU A 40 16.16 5.03 0.60
CA LEU A 40 15.27 4.35 -0.35
C LEU A 40 15.68 2.89 -0.54
N GLU A 41 16.98 2.62 -0.69
CA GLU A 41 17.51 1.28 -0.91
C GLU A 41 17.62 0.43 0.37
N SER A 42 17.18 0.93 1.53
CA SER A 42 17.27 0.14 2.76
C SER A 42 16.36 -1.10 2.69
N HIS A 43 16.74 -2.18 3.38
CA HIS A 43 15.89 -3.34 3.59
C HIS A 43 15.12 -3.30 4.93
N GLY A 44 15.17 -2.16 5.64
CA GLY A 44 14.51 -2.02 6.95
C GLY A 44 12.99 -2.17 6.82
N ALA A 45 12.35 -2.88 7.74
CA ALA A 45 10.91 -3.14 7.74
C ALA A 45 10.11 -1.89 8.14
N LEU A 46 9.33 -1.31 7.21
CA LEU A 46 8.44 -0.17 7.52
C LEU A 46 7.27 -0.61 8.40
N ASP A 47 6.77 -1.81 8.16
CA ASP A 47 5.63 -2.37 8.87
C ASP A 47 5.87 -2.62 10.36
N GLN A 48 7.10 -2.53 10.86
CA GLN A 48 7.39 -2.61 12.29
C GLN A 48 7.35 -1.25 13.02
N ALA A 49 7.13 -0.15 12.31
CA ALA A 49 7.03 1.19 12.90
C ALA A 49 5.59 1.56 13.25
N ASP A 50 5.41 2.45 14.22
CA ASP A 50 4.08 2.98 14.59
C ASP A 50 3.57 4.01 13.56
N GLY A 51 4.48 4.57 12.74
CA GLY A 51 4.18 5.53 11.69
C GLY A 51 5.24 5.59 10.59
N ALA A 52 4.86 6.03 9.39
CA ALA A 52 5.78 6.27 8.28
C ALA A 52 5.52 7.60 7.55
N ILE A 53 6.58 8.27 7.12
CA ILE A 53 6.54 9.46 6.26
C ILE A 53 7.29 9.13 4.97
N ILE A 54 6.60 9.25 3.84
CA ILE A 54 7.09 8.83 2.53
C ILE A 54 6.86 9.96 1.52
N PRO A 55 7.91 10.55 0.93
CA PRO A 55 7.71 11.51 -0.13
C PRO A 55 7.16 10.85 -1.40
N GLN A 56 6.28 11.56 -2.10
CA GLN A 56 5.78 11.15 -3.41
C GLN A 56 6.90 11.26 -4.46
N GLY A 57 6.91 10.31 -5.41
CA GLY A 57 7.78 10.32 -6.57
C GLY A 57 9.14 9.66 -6.35
N ILE A 58 9.39 9.08 -5.17
CA ILE A 58 10.68 8.44 -4.85
C ILE A 58 10.87 7.08 -5.54
N PHE A 59 9.81 6.48 -6.08
CA PHE A 59 9.86 5.18 -6.78
C PHE A 59 9.90 5.29 -8.30
N GLU A 60 9.75 6.50 -8.83
CA GLU A 60 9.72 6.79 -10.25
C GLU A 60 10.74 7.86 -10.64
N LYS A 61 11.28 7.75 -11.85
CA LYS A 61 12.07 8.80 -12.47
C LYS A 61 11.53 9.06 -13.86
N ILE A 62 11.13 10.30 -14.12
CA ILE A 62 10.61 10.76 -15.40
C ILE A 62 11.70 11.60 -16.06
N ASP A 63 12.24 11.12 -17.18
CA ASP A 63 13.23 11.81 -17.98
C ASP A 63 12.53 12.38 -19.23
N TYR A 64 12.48 13.70 -19.36
CA TYR A 64 11.86 14.40 -20.49
C TYR A 64 12.87 14.61 -21.62
N HIS A 65 12.51 14.16 -22.82
CA HIS A 65 13.23 14.41 -24.06
C HIS A 65 12.42 15.34 -24.97
N ARG A 66 13.02 15.78 -26.09
CA ARG A 66 12.38 16.76 -26.99
C ARG A 66 11.02 16.30 -27.54
N SER A 67 10.84 14.99 -27.76
CA SER A 67 9.64 14.43 -28.40
C SER A 67 8.95 13.32 -27.61
N TYR A 68 9.50 12.90 -26.47
CA TYR A 68 8.92 11.84 -25.64
C TYR A 68 9.44 11.95 -24.21
N ALA A 69 8.83 11.22 -23.29
CA ALA A 69 9.36 11.02 -21.95
C ALA A 69 9.59 9.53 -21.67
N GLU A 70 10.62 9.23 -20.89
CA GLU A 70 10.88 7.88 -20.37
C GLU A 70 10.53 7.84 -18.88
N VAL A 71 9.88 6.77 -18.43
CA VAL A 71 9.64 6.53 -17.01
C VAL A 71 10.33 5.26 -16.56
N ARG A 72 11.20 5.41 -15.56
CA ARG A 72 11.87 4.30 -14.89
C ARG A 72 11.26 4.11 -13.51
N VAL A 73 10.92 2.86 -13.20
CA VAL A 73 10.25 2.50 -11.95
C VAL A 73 11.02 1.41 -11.24
N GLN A 74 11.25 1.59 -9.94
CA GLN A 74 11.83 0.57 -9.07
C GLN A 74 10.78 -0.48 -8.68
N LYS A 75 10.32 -1.30 -9.65
CA LYS A 75 9.12 -2.15 -9.50
C LYS A 75 9.16 -3.09 -8.30
N ALA A 76 10.27 -3.80 -8.08
CA ALA A 76 10.39 -4.76 -6.98
C ALA A 76 10.34 -4.05 -5.61
N LEU A 77 11.06 -2.94 -5.47
CA LEU A 77 11.04 -2.12 -4.26
C LEU A 77 9.65 -1.53 -4.01
N LEU A 78 9.02 -0.96 -5.04
CA LEU A 78 7.67 -0.40 -4.98
C LEU A 78 6.65 -1.44 -4.50
N GLN A 79 6.66 -2.66 -5.07
CA GLN A 79 5.76 -3.74 -4.65
C GLN A 79 6.01 -4.17 -3.19
N GLY A 80 7.28 -4.32 -2.80
CA GLY A 80 7.64 -4.67 -1.41
C GLY A 80 7.18 -3.62 -0.41
N ARG A 81 7.38 -2.33 -0.72
CA ARG A 81 6.96 -1.21 0.13
C ARG A 81 5.45 -1.03 0.16
N GLN A 82 4.77 -1.25 -0.95
CA GLN A 82 3.32 -1.28 -1.01
C GLN A 82 2.74 -2.30 -0.02
N LYS A 83 3.25 -3.53 -0.02
CA LYS A 83 2.82 -4.56 0.93
C LYS A 83 3.01 -4.13 2.39
N GLN A 84 4.18 -3.57 2.72
CA GLN A 84 4.43 -3.11 4.08
C GLN A 84 3.52 -1.95 4.50
N VAL A 85 3.24 -1.00 3.60
CA VAL A 85 2.31 0.10 3.89
C VAL A 85 0.89 -0.43 4.11
N PHE A 86 0.43 -1.41 3.34
CA PHE A 86 -0.87 -2.04 3.60
C PHE A 86 -0.91 -2.74 4.96
N ASN A 87 0.11 -3.55 5.30
CA ASN A 87 0.21 -4.17 6.62
C ASN A 87 0.17 -3.13 7.75
N MET A 88 0.84 -1.98 7.60
CA MET A 88 0.79 -0.90 8.59
C MET A 88 -0.63 -0.37 8.78
N ILE A 89 -1.33 -0.10 7.68
CA ILE A 89 -2.68 0.46 7.71
C ILE A 89 -3.64 -0.56 8.34
N GLU A 90 -3.53 -1.84 8.01
CA GLU A 90 -4.32 -2.92 8.61
C GLU A 90 -4.11 -3.02 10.12
N ASP A 91 -2.85 -2.96 10.58
CA ASP A 91 -2.45 -2.98 12.00
C ASP A 91 -2.80 -1.71 12.79
N GLY A 92 -3.50 -0.75 12.18
CA GLY A 92 -3.93 0.50 12.85
C GLY A 92 -2.82 1.54 13.02
N ARG A 93 -1.67 1.34 12.39
CA ARG A 93 -0.58 2.32 12.29
C ARG A 93 -0.91 3.33 11.19
N TRP A 94 -0.06 4.34 11.05
CA TRP A 94 -0.29 5.42 10.09
C TRP A 94 0.82 5.59 9.08
N VAL A 95 0.48 6.16 7.93
CA VAL A 95 1.40 6.55 6.86
C VAL A 95 1.03 7.94 6.37
N CYS A 96 2.03 8.79 6.14
CA CYS A 96 1.89 10.11 5.58
C CYS A 96 2.68 10.21 4.28
N PHE A 97 1.98 10.51 3.19
CA PHE A 97 2.59 10.87 1.92
C PHE A 97 2.82 12.38 1.84
N LEU A 98 4.06 12.77 1.55
CA LEU A 98 4.41 14.16 1.26
C LEU A 98 4.27 14.39 -0.24
N VAL A 99 3.19 15.06 -0.64
CA VAL A 99 2.69 15.13 -2.01
C VAL A 99 3.27 16.34 -2.72
N GLY A 100 4.10 16.09 -3.74
CA GLY A 100 4.56 17.09 -4.69
C GLY A 100 3.60 17.22 -5.88
N SER A 101 4.15 17.41 -7.08
CA SER A 101 3.37 17.37 -8.31
C SER A 101 3.19 15.92 -8.76
N ILE A 102 1.96 15.40 -8.68
CA ILE A 102 1.64 14.08 -9.24
C ILE A 102 1.46 14.21 -10.75
N ILE A 103 2.23 13.42 -11.51
CA ILE A 103 2.16 13.34 -12.98
C ILE A 103 1.59 11.97 -13.33
N ASP A 104 0.34 11.90 -13.79
CA ASP A 104 -0.33 10.64 -14.12
C ASP A 104 -0.22 10.23 -15.59
N LYS A 105 0.21 11.15 -16.45
CA LYS A 105 0.38 10.93 -17.88
C LYS A 105 1.62 11.65 -18.39
N ILE A 106 2.31 11.02 -19.33
CA ILE A 106 3.46 11.61 -20.02
C ILE A 106 3.27 11.58 -21.54
N PRO A 107 3.84 12.56 -22.28
CA PRO A 107 3.78 12.58 -23.73
C PRO A 107 4.64 11.48 -24.36
N GLN A 108 4.14 10.87 -25.43
CA GLN A 108 4.82 9.89 -26.29
C GLN A 108 4.68 10.32 -27.75
N GLY A 109 5.47 11.31 -28.18
CA GLY A 109 5.28 11.98 -29.47
C GLY A 109 4.13 12.98 -29.42
N ASP A 110 3.77 13.50 -30.60
CA ASP A 110 2.85 14.64 -30.73
C ASP A 110 1.38 14.29 -30.43
N TRP A 111 1.00 13.00 -30.49
CA TRP A 111 -0.41 12.57 -30.45
C TRP A 111 -0.70 11.41 -29.49
N HIS A 112 0.32 10.86 -28.81
CA HIS A 112 0.13 9.79 -27.85
C HIS A 112 0.56 10.22 -26.46
N SER A 113 -0.10 9.65 -25.45
CA SER A 113 0.31 9.75 -24.06
C SER A 113 0.34 8.37 -23.45
N GLN A 114 1.27 8.18 -22.52
CA GLN A 114 1.35 6.97 -21.72
C GLN A 114 0.85 7.28 -20.31
N ASP A 115 -0.07 6.44 -19.84
CA ASP A 115 -0.50 6.43 -18.45
C ASP A 115 0.61 5.90 -17.55
N ILE A 116 0.87 6.63 -16.46
CA ILE A 116 1.85 6.32 -15.43
C ILE A 116 1.24 6.57 -14.04
N ASP A 117 -0.05 6.26 -13.90
CA ASP A 117 -0.84 6.50 -12.69
C ASP A 117 -0.63 5.41 -11.61
N ASP A 118 0.27 4.46 -11.84
CA ASP A 118 0.62 3.37 -10.93
C ASP A 118 2.13 3.24 -10.68
N THR A 119 2.93 4.21 -11.11
CA THR A 119 4.41 4.13 -11.10
C THR A 119 5.05 4.61 -9.79
N ASP A 120 4.26 5.17 -8.87
CA ASP A 120 4.70 5.59 -7.53
C ASP A 120 3.77 5.06 -6.44
N LEU A 121 4.30 4.87 -5.23
CA LEU A 121 3.54 4.33 -4.10
C LEU A 121 2.37 5.24 -3.72
N CYS A 122 2.59 6.56 -3.69
CA CYS A 122 1.53 7.52 -3.37
C CYS A 122 0.35 7.39 -4.35
N LYS A 123 0.64 7.27 -5.65
CA LYS A 123 -0.37 7.09 -6.70
C LYS A 123 -1.16 5.80 -6.52
N ARG A 124 -0.48 4.69 -6.22
CA ARG A 124 -1.13 3.38 -5.97
C ARG A 124 -2.06 3.41 -4.76
N ILE A 125 -1.63 4.04 -3.66
CA ILE A 125 -2.50 4.18 -2.48
C ILE A 125 -3.68 5.09 -2.81
N LEU A 126 -3.48 6.23 -3.49
CA LEU A 126 -4.58 7.10 -3.93
C LEU A 126 -5.59 6.36 -4.83
N ASN A 127 -5.11 5.54 -5.77
CA ASN A 127 -5.98 4.71 -6.63
C ASN A 127 -6.79 3.72 -5.79
N ALA A 128 -6.19 3.08 -4.79
CA ALA A 128 -6.86 2.16 -3.87
C ALA A 128 -7.93 2.86 -3.01
N LEU A 129 -7.80 4.18 -2.79
CA LEU A 129 -8.77 5.03 -2.10
C LEU A 129 -9.78 5.69 -3.05
N GLU A 130 -9.89 5.21 -4.29
CA GLU A 130 -10.80 5.74 -5.33
C GLU A 130 -10.51 7.20 -5.74
N ILE A 131 -9.31 7.71 -5.45
CA ILE A 131 -8.77 9.00 -5.92
C ILE A 131 -7.83 8.71 -7.11
N THR A 132 -8.45 8.29 -8.21
CA THR A 132 -7.76 7.90 -9.45
C THR A 132 -7.22 9.12 -10.20
N LYS A 133 -6.46 8.91 -11.29
CA LYS A 133 -5.90 9.97 -12.13
C LYS A 133 -6.88 11.05 -12.58
N HIS A 134 -8.16 10.73 -12.72
CA HIS A 134 -9.19 11.69 -13.14
C HIS A 134 -9.62 12.63 -12.01
N LYS A 135 -9.33 12.25 -10.77
CA LYS A 135 -9.63 12.99 -9.55
C LYS A 135 -8.39 13.66 -8.95
N ARG A 136 -7.25 13.60 -9.64
CA ARG A 136 -6.00 14.25 -9.26
C ARG A 136 -5.73 15.35 -10.26
N GLN A 137 -5.66 16.59 -9.78
CA GLN A 137 -5.39 17.74 -10.61
C GLN A 137 -4.02 18.31 -10.27
N THR A 138 -3.10 18.31 -11.22
CA THR A 138 -1.85 19.06 -11.11
C THR A 138 -2.16 20.55 -11.16
N ILE A 139 -1.59 21.31 -10.23
CA ILE A 139 -1.77 22.76 -10.13
C ILE A 139 -0.43 23.45 -9.95
N ASP A 140 -0.34 24.71 -10.36
CA ASP A 140 0.89 25.50 -10.27
C ASP A 140 1.03 26.15 -8.88
N GLY A 141 1.65 25.42 -7.96
CA GLY A 141 2.25 25.96 -6.73
C GLY A 141 1.39 26.95 -5.93
N LEU A 142 0.27 26.52 -5.37
CA LEU A 142 -0.56 27.37 -4.52
C LEU A 142 -0.01 27.44 -3.08
N THR A 143 0.08 28.66 -2.56
CA THR A 143 0.50 28.94 -1.16
C THR A 143 -0.65 29.44 -0.28
N ILE A 144 -1.78 29.81 -0.88
CA ILE A 144 -2.97 30.31 -0.19
C ILE A 144 -4.01 29.20 -0.15
N PHE A 145 -4.27 28.69 1.05
CA PHE A 145 -5.27 27.67 1.32
C PHE A 145 -5.76 27.78 2.76
N ASN A 146 -6.97 27.29 3.00
CA ASN A 146 -7.57 27.26 4.32
C ASN A 146 -7.21 25.95 5.03
N THR A 147 -6.53 26.06 6.17
CA THR A 147 -6.22 24.90 7.01
C THR A 147 -7.40 24.62 7.94
N LYS A 148 -8.06 23.46 7.78
CA LYS A 148 -9.21 23.01 8.57
C LYS A 148 -8.82 22.31 9.88
N ARG A 149 -7.55 21.94 10.02
CA ARG A 149 -6.97 21.22 11.16
C ARG A 149 -5.73 21.95 11.66
N ASP A 150 -5.87 22.64 12.79
CA ASP A 150 -4.86 23.57 13.31
C ASP A 150 -3.53 22.89 13.62
N GLU A 151 -3.54 21.59 13.95
CA GLU A 151 -2.37 20.77 14.22
C GLU A 151 -1.37 20.78 13.06
N PHE A 152 -1.87 20.86 11.82
CA PHE A 152 -1.06 20.85 10.60
C PHE A 152 -0.61 22.24 10.17
N ARG A 153 -1.11 23.31 10.80
CA ARG A 153 -0.81 24.69 10.40
C ARG A 153 0.69 25.03 10.41
N PRO A 154 1.50 24.63 11.42
CA PRO A 154 2.94 24.88 11.42
C PRO A 154 3.63 24.26 10.20
N TYR A 155 3.38 22.97 9.95
CA TYR A 155 3.90 22.24 8.80
C TYR A 155 3.50 22.89 7.47
N LEU A 156 2.20 23.16 7.30
CA LEU A 156 1.67 23.68 6.06
C LEU A 156 2.20 25.09 5.74
N LYS A 157 2.46 25.90 6.77
CA LYS A 157 3.08 27.22 6.59
C LYS A 157 4.53 27.12 6.11
N GLY A 158 5.28 26.11 6.55
CA GLY A 158 6.69 25.92 6.19
C GLY A 158 6.90 25.21 4.86
N TYR A 159 6.08 24.20 4.56
CA TYR A 159 6.34 23.24 3.49
C TYR A 159 5.12 22.96 2.58
N GLY A 160 3.95 23.53 2.89
CA GLY A 160 2.68 23.17 2.26
C GLY A 160 2.39 23.80 0.91
N VAL A 161 3.38 24.00 0.03
CA VAL A 161 3.08 24.48 -1.33
C VAL A 161 2.36 23.38 -2.10
N VAL A 162 1.17 23.69 -2.60
CA VAL A 162 0.28 22.73 -3.24
C VAL A 162 0.58 22.65 -4.73
N ASN A 163 0.95 21.46 -5.20
CA ASN A 163 1.09 21.16 -6.63
C ASN A 163 0.11 20.08 -7.11
N THR A 164 -0.72 19.56 -6.21
CA THR A 164 -1.76 18.60 -6.56
C THR A 164 -2.99 18.83 -5.68
N ALA A 165 -4.15 18.88 -6.32
CA ALA A 165 -5.45 18.96 -5.69
C ALA A 165 -6.23 17.65 -5.93
N PHE A 166 -7.17 17.35 -5.03
CA PHE A 166 -7.93 16.11 -5.01
C PHE A 166 -9.43 16.39 -5.14
N GLU A 167 -10.06 15.72 -6.10
CA GLU A 167 -11.50 15.53 -6.13
C GLU A 167 -11.86 14.31 -5.30
N LEU A 168 -12.76 14.48 -4.33
CA LEU A 168 -13.04 13.46 -3.34
C LEU A 168 -14.18 12.54 -3.79
N PRO A 169 -14.10 11.22 -3.52
CA PRO A 169 -15.22 10.32 -3.77
C PRO A 169 -16.45 10.71 -2.95
N TYR A 170 -17.63 10.63 -3.57
CA TYR A 170 -18.93 10.86 -2.93
C TYR A 170 -19.15 9.87 -1.77
N ASN A 171 -19.90 10.29 -0.75
CA ASN A 171 -20.34 9.46 0.40
C ASN A 171 -19.22 8.87 1.27
N ARG A 172 -18.00 9.44 1.24
CA ARG A 172 -16.88 9.00 2.09
C ARG A 172 -16.60 9.92 3.28
N GLU A 173 -17.51 10.82 3.64
CA GLU A 173 -17.32 11.85 4.68
C GLU A 173 -16.95 11.29 6.07
N LYS A 174 -17.37 10.05 6.39
CA LYS A 174 -17.01 9.38 7.64
C LYS A 174 -15.57 8.83 7.65
N GLN A 175 -15.05 8.50 6.48
CA GLN A 175 -13.72 7.88 6.31
C GLN A 175 -12.68 8.91 5.89
N LEU A 176 -13.08 9.97 5.19
CA LEU A 176 -12.20 10.97 4.63
C LEU A 176 -12.41 12.31 5.32
N GLN A 177 -11.31 12.94 5.72
CA GLN A 177 -11.30 14.27 6.33
C GLN A 177 -10.41 15.21 5.53
N ILE A 178 -10.90 16.43 5.28
CA ILE A 178 -10.11 17.49 4.66
C ILE A 178 -9.24 18.14 5.74
N ILE A 179 -7.93 18.14 5.53
CA ILE A 179 -6.94 18.84 6.38
C ILE A 179 -6.79 20.28 5.91
N ALA A 180 -6.74 20.50 4.60
CA ALA A 180 -6.67 21.81 3.98
C ALA A 180 -7.36 21.83 2.62
N GLU A 181 -7.92 22.98 2.26
CA GLU A 181 -8.61 23.22 0.98
C GLU A 181 -8.21 24.56 0.37
N SER A 182 -8.26 24.67 -0.96
CA SER A 182 -8.12 25.93 -1.68
C SER A 182 -9.25 26.04 -2.71
N GLY A 183 -9.99 27.15 -2.69
CA GLY A 183 -11.11 27.36 -3.62
C GLY A 183 -12.22 26.30 -3.54
N GLY A 184 -12.39 25.63 -2.40
CA GLY A 184 -13.34 24.52 -2.23
C GLY A 184 -12.80 23.15 -2.65
N THR A 185 -11.59 23.08 -3.21
CA THR A 185 -10.93 21.82 -3.59
C THR A 185 -9.99 21.35 -2.49
N ALA A 186 -10.00 20.06 -2.19
CA ALA A 186 -9.13 19.49 -1.17
C ALA A 186 -7.67 19.44 -1.66
N VAL A 187 -6.73 19.89 -0.82
CA VAL A 187 -5.29 19.92 -1.12
C VAL A 187 -4.45 19.15 -0.11
N ALA A 188 -5.03 18.88 1.07
CA ALA A 188 -4.49 17.96 2.06
C ALA A 188 -5.65 17.16 2.64
N ILE A 189 -5.50 15.84 2.72
CA ILE A 189 -6.56 14.93 3.15
C ILE A 189 -6.03 13.85 4.08
N GLU A 190 -6.94 13.28 4.85
CA GLU A 190 -6.71 12.11 5.69
C GLU A 190 -7.81 11.08 5.43
N TRP A 191 -7.42 9.80 5.49
CA TRP A 191 -8.30 8.64 5.40
C TRP A 191 -8.17 7.75 6.65
N THR A 192 -9.30 7.49 7.33
CA THR A 192 -9.50 6.64 8.51
C THR A 192 -8.52 6.84 9.68
N HIS A 193 -8.03 8.07 9.85
CA HIS A 193 -7.02 8.53 10.80
C HIS A 193 -5.67 7.78 10.67
N ARG A 194 -5.44 7.16 9.50
CA ARG A 194 -4.29 6.28 9.23
C ARG A 194 -3.50 6.72 8.01
N VAL A 195 -4.14 7.17 6.93
CA VAL A 195 -3.45 7.56 5.70
C VAL A 195 -3.56 9.06 5.51
N PHE A 196 -2.43 9.75 5.42
CA PHE A 196 -2.38 11.21 5.30
C PHE A 196 -1.72 11.58 3.97
N PHE A 197 -2.24 12.61 3.33
CA PHE A 197 -1.68 13.21 2.12
C PHE A 197 -1.52 14.70 2.37
N LEU A 198 -0.28 15.14 2.55
CA LEU A 198 0.06 16.52 2.86
C LEU A 198 0.85 17.13 1.71
N PRO A 199 0.55 18.36 1.26
CA PRO A 199 1.33 19.03 0.23
C PRO A 199 2.76 19.24 0.73
N PHE A 200 3.71 19.16 -0.20
CA PHE A 200 5.11 19.25 0.12
C PHE A 200 5.91 19.94 -0.98
N HIS A 201 6.65 20.97 -0.57
CA HIS A 201 7.68 21.59 -1.35
C HIS A 201 8.74 22.19 -0.44
N THR A 202 9.99 22.09 -0.87
CA THR A 202 11.10 22.84 -0.31
C THR A 202 12.24 22.87 -1.31
N THR A 203 13.03 23.93 -1.28
CA THR A 203 14.28 24.07 -2.06
C THR A 203 15.51 23.72 -1.24
N LYS A 204 15.38 23.62 0.09
CA LYS A 204 16.47 23.29 1.00
C LYS A 204 16.59 21.78 1.17
N ARG A 205 17.82 21.27 1.09
CA ARG A 205 18.16 19.83 1.12
C ARG A 205 19.19 19.49 2.19
N ASP A 206 19.17 20.21 3.29
CA ASP A 206 20.06 19.98 4.43
C ASP A 206 19.40 19.15 5.54
N VAL A 207 20.22 18.62 6.47
CA VAL A 207 19.77 17.79 7.60
C VAL A 207 18.81 18.56 8.51
N VAL A 208 18.99 19.87 8.70
CA VAL A 208 18.15 20.66 9.61
C VAL A 208 16.73 20.75 9.05
N THR A 209 16.62 21.03 7.75
CA THR A 209 15.34 21.04 7.04
C THR A 209 14.66 19.67 7.10
N LEU A 210 15.39 18.58 6.86
CA LEU A 210 14.86 17.21 6.97
C LEU A 210 14.28 16.93 8.37
N ASN A 211 15.03 17.29 9.42
CA ASN A 211 14.62 17.07 10.80
C ASN A 211 13.38 17.89 11.16
N LEU A 212 13.28 19.13 10.67
CA LEU A 212 12.11 19.99 10.88
C LEU A 212 10.87 19.39 10.22
N ILE A 213 10.96 18.99 8.94
CA ILE A 213 9.86 18.33 8.22
C ILE A 213 9.37 17.10 9.00
N ALA A 214 10.30 16.20 9.35
CA ALA A 214 9.98 14.98 10.07
C ALA A 214 9.32 15.26 11.43
N THR A 215 9.80 16.27 12.16
CA THR A 215 9.29 16.63 13.50
C THR A 215 7.92 17.29 13.40
N GLU A 216 7.71 18.22 12.46
CA GLU A 216 6.44 18.93 12.31
C GLU A 216 5.32 18.01 11.79
N VAL A 217 5.60 17.15 10.80
CA VAL A 217 4.62 16.16 10.30
C VAL A 217 4.26 15.18 11.41
N SER A 218 5.27 14.60 12.07
CA SER A 218 5.04 13.63 13.14
C SER A 218 4.26 14.25 14.30
N GLY A 219 4.66 15.46 14.73
CA GLY A 219 3.98 16.17 15.81
C GLY A 219 2.52 16.48 15.48
N ALA A 220 2.26 16.98 14.26
CA ALA A 220 0.91 17.29 13.80
C ALA A 220 0.01 16.05 13.76
N ILE A 221 0.50 14.93 13.22
CA ILE A 221 -0.26 13.68 13.13
C ILE A 221 -0.50 13.09 14.52
N LEU A 222 0.50 13.09 15.40
CA LEU A 222 0.34 12.58 16.77
C LEU A 222 -0.70 13.38 17.56
N ASP A 223 -0.64 14.72 17.51
CA ASP A 223 -1.63 15.59 18.16
C ASP A 223 -3.03 15.39 17.54
N TYR A 224 -3.12 15.37 16.22
CA TYR A 224 -4.37 15.12 15.50
C TYR A 224 -5.01 13.77 15.88
N ARG A 225 -4.22 12.70 15.91
CA ARG A 225 -4.68 11.36 16.29
C ARG A 225 -5.03 11.29 17.76
N GLN A 226 -4.27 11.91 18.66
CA GLN A 226 -4.60 11.93 20.09
C GLN A 226 -5.95 12.61 20.37
N LYS A 227 -6.29 13.67 19.62
CA LYS A 227 -7.57 14.38 19.74
C LYS A 227 -8.77 13.62 19.17
N ARG A 228 -8.54 12.66 18.27
CA ARG A 228 -9.60 11.98 17.49
C ARG A 228 -9.74 10.50 17.77
N ILE A 229 -8.68 9.85 18.21
CA ILE A 229 -8.75 8.53 18.83
C ILE A 229 -9.23 8.80 20.26
N GLY A 230 -10.53 9.06 20.41
CA GLY A 230 -11.18 8.72 21.66
C GLY A 230 -11.05 7.21 21.78
N GLU A 231 -10.17 6.73 22.67
CA GLU A 231 -10.17 5.31 23.01
C GLU A 231 -11.60 4.98 23.44
N VAL A 232 -12.27 4.14 22.65
CA VAL A 232 -13.54 3.55 23.05
C VAL A 232 -13.20 2.75 24.30
N PRO A 233 -13.73 3.11 25.48
CA PRO A 233 -13.40 2.39 26.70
C PRO A 233 -13.76 0.91 26.53
N ALA A 234 -12.95 0.00 27.08
CA ALA A 234 -13.19 -1.44 26.93
C ALA A 234 -14.59 -1.89 27.39
N TRP A 235 -15.25 -1.15 28.29
CA TRP A 235 -16.64 -1.43 28.70
C TRP A 235 -17.67 -1.14 27.60
N LEU A 236 -17.34 -0.29 26.63
CA LEU A 236 -18.20 -0.03 25.47
C LEU A 236 -18.16 -1.18 24.46
N ASP A 237 -17.15 -2.06 24.48
CA ASP A 237 -17.10 -3.26 23.64
C ASP A 237 -18.21 -4.26 24.00
N GLU A 238 -18.79 -4.15 25.21
CA GLU A 238 -19.98 -4.90 25.62
C GLU A 238 -21.25 -4.42 24.89
N PHE A 239 -21.22 -3.20 24.33
CA PHE A 239 -22.32 -2.62 23.57
C PHE A 239 -22.11 -2.87 22.07
N LYS A 240 -22.73 -3.94 21.55
CA LYS A 240 -22.78 -4.17 20.11
C LYS A 240 -23.91 -3.41 19.45
N PHE A 241 -23.61 -2.67 18.39
CA PHE A 241 -24.67 -2.12 17.54
C PHE A 241 -25.29 -3.24 16.71
N ALA A 242 -26.61 -3.18 16.46
CA ALA A 242 -27.30 -4.19 15.64
C ALA A 242 -26.70 -4.35 14.23
N THR A 243 -26.03 -3.32 13.71
CA THR A 243 -25.34 -3.37 12.41
C THR A 243 -23.98 -4.05 12.48
N GLU A 244 -23.34 -4.12 13.64
CA GLU A 244 -22.04 -4.79 13.81
C GLU A 244 -22.16 -6.30 13.66
N ASP A 245 -23.23 -6.93 14.16
CA ASP A 245 -23.45 -8.37 13.96
C ASP A 245 -23.66 -8.71 12.47
N LYS A 246 -24.34 -7.82 11.74
CA LYS A 246 -24.51 -7.94 10.29
C LYS A 246 -23.16 -7.82 9.57
N LEU A 247 -22.37 -6.79 9.90
CA LEU A 247 -21.05 -6.58 9.32
C LEU A 247 -20.07 -7.71 9.67
N GLY A 248 -20.12 -8.23 10.90
CA GLY A 248 -19.34 -9.39 11.33
C GLY A 248 -19.68 -10.63 10.50
N SER A 249 -20.96 -10.89 10.27
CA SER A 249 -21.42 -11.99 9.40
C SER A 249 -20.95 -11.80 7.94
N GLU A 250 -20.97 -10.57 7.43
CA GLU A 250 -20.46 -10.24 6.09
C GLU A 250 -18.93 -10.44 6.00
N ILE A 251 -18.19 -10.05 7.04
CA ILE A 251 -16.74 -10.27 7.13
C ILE A 251 -16.41 -11.76 7.09
N GLU A 252 -17.08 -12.58 7.90
CA GLU A 252 -16.88 -14.04 7.91
C GLU A 252 -17.19 -14.66 6.55
N ALA A 253 -18.28 -14.23 5.91
CA ALA A 253 -18.65 -14.70 4.58
C ALA A 253 -17.59 -14.33 3.52
N LEU A 254 -17.06 -13.10 3.57
CA LEU A 254 -16.00 -12.64 2.67
C LEU A 254 -14.68 -13.36 2.92
N GLN A 255 -14.31 -13.61 4.19
CA GLN A 255 -13.13 -14.40 4.54
C GLN A 255 -13.22 -15.82 4.00
N LYS A 256 -14.40 -16.45 4.07
CA LYS A 256 -14.64 -17.76 3.46
C LYS A 256 -14.45 -17.73 1.94
N GLN A 257 -14.98 -16.70 1.27
CA GLN A 257 -14.79 -16.53 -0.17
C GLN A 257 -13.32 -16.33 -0.54
N ILE A 258 -12.56 -15.55 0.24
CA ILE A 258 -11.12 -15.37 0.03
C ILE A 258 -10.42 -16.73 0.11
N ALA A 259 -10.66 -17.50 1.17
CA ALA A 259 -10.05 -18.82 1.34
C ALA A 259 -10.39 -19.78 0.18
N GLU A 260 -11.64 -19.78 -0.29
CA GLU A 260 -12.06 -20.58 -1.46
C GLU A 260 -11.31 -20.16 -2.74
N ARG A 261 -11.15 -18.85 -2.98
CA ARG A 261 -10.42 -18.35 -4.16
C ARG A 261 -8.92 -18.58 -4.07
N GLU A 262 -8.32 -18.45 -2.89
CA GLU A 262 -6.92 -18.81 -2.67
C GLU A 262 -6.66 -20.29 -2.93
N GLY A 263 -7.58 -21.17 -2.49
CA GLY A 263 -7.54 -22.59 -2.82
C GLY A 263 -7.60 -22.86 -4.34
N GLN A 264 -8.47 -22.15 -5.06
CA GLN A 264 -8.53 -22.25 -6.53
C GLN A 264 -7.23 -21.77 -7.19
N ILE A 265 -6.67 -20.65 -6.74
CA ILE A 265 -5.38 -20.15 -7.24
C ILE A 265 -4.27 -21.15 -6.99
N GLN A 266 -4.25 -21.79 -5.82
CA GLN A 266 -3.26 -22.81 -5.50
C GLN A 266 -3.36 -24.02 -6.44
N ALA A 267 -4.58 -24.51 -6.70
CA ALA A 267 -4.80 -25.58 -7.68
C ALA A 267 -4.25 -25.21 -9.08
N TRP A 268 -4.46 -23.97 -9.53
CA TRP A 268 -3.89 -23.48 -10.79
C TRP A 268 -2.36 -23.37 -10.78
N LYS A 269 -1.74 -23.05 -9.65
CA LYS A 269 -0.28 -23.08 -9.51
C LYS A 269 0.25 -24.51 -9.60
N ASP A 270 -0.44 -25.45 -8.96
CA ASP A 270 -0.09 -26.87 -9.02
C ASP A 270 -0.22 -27.39 -10.47
N TYR A 271 -1.24 -26.98 -11.23
CA TYR A 271 -1.34 -27.27 -12.66
C TYR A 271 -0.25 -26.60 -13.50
N LYS A 272 0.19 -25.39 -13.15
CA LYS A 272 1.33 -24.76 -13.85
C LYS A 272 2.64 -25.48 -13.55
N ALA A 273 2.77 -26.18 -12.43
CA ALA A 273 3.97 -26.92 -12.08
C ALA A 273 4.33 -27.97 -13.14
N ILE A 274 3.34 -28.53 -13.86
CA ILE A 274 3.52 -29.44 -15.03
C ILE A 274 4.55 -28.92 -16.02
N LEU A 275 4.57 -27.61 -16.23
CA LEU A 275 5.43 -26.98 -17.23
C LEU A 275 6.91 -26.96 -16.81
N SER A 276 7.22 -27.31 -15.57
CA SER A 276 8.54 -27.12 -14.96
C SER A 276 9.02 -28.26 -14.07
N THR A 277 8.13 -29.15 -13.62
CA THR A 277 8.46 -30.30 -12.78
C THR A 277 8.61 -31.56 -13.63
N SER A 278 9.49 -32.46 -13.20
CA SER A 278 9.71 -33.77 -13.81
C SER A 278 9.82 -34.84 -12.70
N GLY A 279 9.62 -36.10 -13.05
CA GLY A 279 9.67 -37.23 -12.10
C GLY A 279 8.42 -37.34 -11.22
N ASP A 280 8.59 -37.91 -10.02
CA ASP A 280 7.49 -38.34 -9.13
C ASP A 280 6.51 -37.21 -8.74
N ILE A 281 7.01 -35.97 -8.65
CA ILE A 281 6.19 -34.78 -8.35
C ILE A 281 5.16 -34.53 -9.47
N LEU A 282 5.52 -34.79 -10.73
CA LEU A 282 4.60 -34.66 -11.86
C LEU A 282 3.54 -35.76 -11.86
N LYS A 283 3.96 -37.00 -11.58
CA LYS A 283 3.12 -38.20 -11.50
C LYS A 283 2.06 -38.07 -10.39
N GLU A 284 2.50 -37.89 -9.14
CA GLU A 284 1.61 -37.93 -7.98
C GLU A 284 0.70 -36.70 -7.86
N ARG A 285 1.26 -35.49 -8.03
CA ARG A 285 0.51 -34.27 -7.74
C ARG A 285 -0.29 -33.73 -8.90
N VAL A 286 0.07 -34.07 -10.14
CA VAL A 286 -0.48 -33.34 -11.28
C VAL A 286 -1.16 -34.20 -12.32
N VAL A 287 -0.55 -35.30 -12.77
CA VAL A 287 -1.20 -36.21 -13.73
C VAL A 287 -2.41 -36.90 -13.08
N VAL A 288 -2.23 -37.50 -11.90
CA VAL A 288 -3.32 -38.17 -11.17
C VAL A 288 -4.41 -37.18 -10.75
N ALA A 289 -4.04 -35.98 -10.29
CA ALA A 289 -5.00 -34.96 -9.87
C ALA A 289 -5.83 -34.39 -11.03
N ILE A 290 -5.24 -34.20 -12.22
CA ILE A 290 -5.97 -33.74 -13.42
C ILE A 290 -6.88 -34.83 -13.94
N LEU A 291 -6.39 -36.06 -14.07
CA LEU A 291 -7.18 -37.16 -14.62
C LEU A 291 -8.38 -37.47 -13.70
N ARG A 292 -8.20 -37.48 -12.38
CA ARG A 292 -9.30 -37.65 -11.42
C ARG A 292 -10.20 -36.41 -11.31
N GLY A 293 -9.61 -35.21 -11.23
CA GLY A 293 -10.34 -33.99 -10.90
C GLY A 293 -11.02 -33.31 -12.10
N PHE A 294 -10.35 -33.28 -13.25
CA PHE A 294 -10.86 -32.62 -14.46
C PHE A 294 -11.59 -33.57 -15.39
N PHE A 295 -11.08 -34.79 -15.55
CA PHE A 295 -11.66 -35.81 -16.44
C PHE A 295 -12.54 -36.84 -15.72
N ALA A 296 -12.61 -36.79 -14.38
CA ALA A 296 -13.37 -37.73 -13.54
C ALA A 296 -12.99 -39.21 -13.75
N LEU A 297 -11.73 -39.49 -14.13
CA LEU A 297 -11.27 -40.84 -14.40
C LEU A 297 -10.73 -41.52 -13.15
N GLU A 298 -11.02 -42.81 -12.97
CA GLU A 298 -10.34 -43.63 -11.98
C GLU A 298 -8.92 -43.96 -12.46
N VAL A 299 -7.94 -43.52 -11.67
CA VAL A 299 -6.51 -43.70 -12.00
C VAL A 299 -5.82 -44.45 -10.88
N ASP A 300 -5.11 -45.52 -11.22
CA ASP A 300 -4.23 -46.25 -10.31
C ASP A 300 -2.77 -45.96 -10.67
N ALA A 301 -1.93 -45.68 -9.66
CA ALA A 301 -0.55 -45.27 -9.84
C ALA A 301 0.38 -46.27 -9.14
N PRO A 302 0.73 -47.40 -9.79
CA PRO A 302 1.61 -48.39 -9.18
C PRO A 302 3.03 -47.82 -8.97
N GLU A 303 3.67 -48.20 -7.85
CA GLU A 303 5.02 -47.80 -7.44
C GLU A 303 6.15 -48.52 -8.20
N GLU A 304 5.81 -49.56 -8.98
CA GLU A 304 6.81 -50.32 -9.72
C GLU A 304 7.12 -49.63 -11.05
N PHE A 305 8.31 -49.02 -11.12
CA PHE A 305 9.04 -48.31 -12.20
C PHE A 305 8.94 -48.85 -13.65
N ARG A 306 7.77 -49.27 -14.12
CA ARG A 306 7.50 -49.73 -15.49
C ARG A 306 6.43 -48.90 -16.21
N GLU A 307 5.48 -48.31 -15.49
CA GLU A 307 4.34 -47.54 -16.05
C GLU A 307 4.03 -46.31 -15.13
N ASP A 308 3.70 -45.15 -15.71
CA ASP A 308 3.54 -43.89 -14.97
C ASP A 308 2.12 -43.74 -14.39
N ALA A 309 1.06 -44.21 -15.06
CA ALA A 309 -0.29 -44.34 -14.50
C ALA A 309 -1.19 -45.30 -15.30
N LYS A 310 -2.23 -45.87 -14.66
CA LYS A 310 -3.27 -46.70 -15.32
C LYS A 310 -4.61 -46.00 -15.22
N ILE A 311 -5.27 -45.80 -16.36
CA ILE A 311 -6.68 -45.37 -16.40
C ILE A 311 -7.54 -46.63 -16.39
N LEU A 312 -8.44 -46.76 -15.42
CA LEU A 312 -9.30 -47.92 -15.23
C LEU A 312 -10.69 -47.69 -15.85
N ASP A 313 -11.30 -48.78 -16.31
CA ASP A 313 -12.71 -48.82 -16.70
C ASP A 313 -13.59 -48.85 -15.44
N GLU A 314 -14.51 -47.88 -15.32
CA GLU A 314 -15.39 -47.74 -14.14
C GLU A 314 -16.32 -48.94 -13.93
N HIS A 315 -16.56 -49.78 -14.94
CA HIS A 315 -17.48 -50.92 -14.86
C HIS A 315 -16.77 -52.25 -14.66
N THR A 316 -15.55 -52.42 -15.20
CA THR A 316 -14.81 -53.68 -15.12
C THR A 316 -13.62 -53.63 -14.17
N GLY A 317 -13.13 -52.44 -13.81
CA GLY A 317 -11.90 -52.25 -13.03
C GLY A 317 -10.63 -52.62 -13.78
N GLU A 318 -10.72 -52.89 -15.09
CA GLU A 318 -9.57 -53.25 -15.93
C GLU A 318 -8.90 -52.00 -16.51
N ALA A 319 -7.59 -52.08 -16.76
CA ALA A 319 -6.83 -50.95 -17.31
C ALA A 319 -7.14 -50.75 -18.80
N ILE A 320 -7.66 -49.57 -19.15
CA ILE A 320 -7.96 -49.17 -20.52
C ILE A 320 -6.72 -48.56 -21.19
N VAL A 321 -5.97 -47.74 -20.46
CA VAL A 321 -4.79 -47.02 -20.98
C VAL A 321 -3.67 -47.02 -19.95
N PHE A 322 -2.46 -47.30 -20.43
CA PHE A 322 -1.21 -47.13 -19.68
C PHE A 322 -0.56 -45.82 -20.13
N VAL A 323 -0.32 -44.92 -19.18
CA VAL A 323 0.37 -43.63 -19.35
C VAL A 323 1.76 -43.76 -18.77
#